data_AF-A0A315V7A2-F1
#
_entry.id   AF-A0A315V7A2-F1
#
_cell.length_a   1.000
_cell.length_b   1.000
_cell.length_c   1.000
_cell.angle_alpha   90.00
_cell.angle_beta   90.00
_cell.angle_gamma   90.00
#
_symmetry.space_group_name_H-M   'P 1'
#
loop_
_entity.id
_entity.type
_entity.pdbx_description
1 polymer ?
#
loop_
_entity_poly.entity_id
_entity_poly.type
_entity_poly.pdbx_seq_one_letter_code
_entity_poly.pdbx_strand_id
1 'polypeptide(L)'
;MNVYELSSAAGLPCEIDPALVVALSSQKSENISPEEEYKIACLLMVFVAVSLPTLASNVMSQYSPAIEGHCNNIHCLAKAINQIAAALFTIHKGSIEDRLKEFLALASSSLLKIGQETDKMTTRNRESVYLLLDMIVQESPFLTMDLLESCFPYVLLRNAYHAVYKQSLSASA
;
A
#
# COMPACT_ATOMS: atom_id res chain seq x y z
N MET A 1 7.00 4.90 23.16
CA MET A 1 7.22 6.01 22.22
C MET A 1 8.59 6.67 22.39
N ASN A 2 9.03 6.95 23.62
CA ASN A 2 10.33 7.59 23.90
C ASN A 2 11.56 6.85 23.33
N VAL A 3 11.52 5.51 23.28
CA VAL A 3 12.58 4.72 22.64
C VAL A 3 12.62 4.95 21.12
N TYR A 4 11.44 5.00 20.47
CA TYR A 4 11.35 5.25 19.03
C TYR A 4 11.75 6.67 18.68
N GLU A 5 11.46 7.66 19.52
CA GLU A 5 11.88 9.05 19.32
C GLU A 5 13.41 9.21 19.38
N LEU A 6 14.06 8.55 20.35
CA LEU A 6 15.52 8.52 20.44
C LEU A 6 16.14 7.79 19.25
N SER A 7 15.57 6.64 18.86
CA SER A 7 16.03 5.88 17.70
C SER A 7 15.89 6.65 16.39
N SER A 8 14.74 7.28 16.15
CA SER A 8 14.49 8.06 14.93
C SER A 8 15.39 9.29 14.85
N ALA A 9 15.71 9.93 15.98
CA ALA A 9 16.67 11.03 16.04
C ALA A 9 18.11 10.59 15.65
N ALA A 10 18.45 9.32 15.85
CA ALA A 10 19.70 8.72 15.40
C ALA A 10 19.65 8.20 13.94
N GLY A 11 18.54 8.41 13.22
CA GLY A 11 18.34 7.92 11.86
C GLY A 11 18.01 6.42 11.76
N LEU A 12 17.66 5.78 12.88
CA LEU A 12 17.25 4.38 12.87
C LEU A 12 15.79 4.24 12.39
N PRO A 13 15.51 3.28 11.48
CA PRO A 13 14.14 3.02 11.04
C PRO A 13 13.31 2.49 12.22
N CYS A 14 12.11 3.02 12.37
CA CYS A 14 11.15 2.61 13.38
C CYS A 14 9.90 2.05 12.70
N GLU A 15 9.33 0.98 13.25
CA GLU A 15 8.08 0.38 12.75
C GLU A 15 6.90 1.36 12.86
N ILE A 16 6.94 2.22 13.88
CA ILE A 16 5.98 3.30 14.09
C ILE A 16 6.78 4.60 14.15
N ASP A 17 6.54 5.49 13.19
CA ASP A 17 7.18 6.81 13.16
C ASP A 17 6.63 7.71 14.29
N PRO A 18 7.46 8.08 15.28
CA PRO A 18 7.02 8.90 16.40
C PRO A 18 6.67 10.33 15.98
N ALA A 19 7.36 10.90 14.98
CA ALA A 19 7.10 12.25 14.49
C ALA A 19 5.76 12.30 13.74
N LEU A 20 5.46 11.27 12.94
CA LEU A 20 4.16 11.15 12.26
C LEU A 20 3.01 11.01 13.26
N VAL A 21 3.17 10.19 14.30
CA VAL A 21 2.16 10.05 15.35
C VAL A 21 1.91 11.38 16.07
N VAL A 22 2.97 12.14 16.40
CA VAL A 22 2.83 13.47 17.02
C VAL A 22 2.10 14.43 16.08
N ALA A 23 2.48 14.47 14.80
CA ALA A 23 1.85 15.33 13.81
C ALA A 23 0.35 15.02 13.64
N LEU A 24 -0.03 13.75 13.50
CA LEU A 24 -1.43 13.35 13.34
C LEU A 24 -2.24 13.52 14.63
N SER A 25 -1.63 13.35 15.80
CA SER A 25 -2.29 13.62 17.09
C SER A 25 -2.67 15.08 17.26
N SER A 26 -1.91 16.02 16.66
CA SER A 26 -2.21 17.45 16.70
C SER A 26 -3.38 17.88 15.81
N GLN A 27 -3.75 17.04 14.83
CA GLN A 27 -4.87 17.28 13.93
C GLN A 27 -6.22 16.77 14.47
N LYS A 28 -6.19 16.23 15.69
CA LYS A 28 -7.39 15.72 16.37
C LYS A 28 -8.43 16.83 16.52
N SER A 29 -9.63 16.58 16.04
CA SER A 29 -10.70 17.59 16.05
C SER A 29 -11.45 17.51 17.37
N GLU A 30 -11.49 18.60 18.15
CA GLU A 30 -12.16 18.63 19.46
C GLU A 30 -13.66 18.29 19.40
N ASN A 31 -14.28 18.40 18.22
CA ASN A 31 -15.71 18.17 18.00
C ASN A 31 -16.08 16.72 17.62
N ILE A 32 -15.10 15.81 17.45
CA ILE A 32 -15.35 14.44 16.97
C ILE A 32 -15.07 13.45 18.10
N SER A 33 -15.94 12.45 18.27
CA SER A 33 -15.73 11.42 19.27
C SER A 33 -14.53 10.53 18.90
N PRO A 34 -13.78 9.98 19.87
CA PRO A 34 -12.66 9.07 19.58
C PRO A 34 -13.04 7.85 18.76
N GLU A 35 -14.28 7.35 18.91
CA GLU A 35 -14.81 6.23 18.13
C GLU A 35 -15.05 6.62 16.66
N GLU A 36 -15.54 7.82 16.41
CA GLU A 36 -15.78 8.30 15.04
C GLU A 36 -14.44 8.56 14.32
N GLU A 37 -13.42 9.09 15.01
CA GLU A 37 -12.07 9.20 14.43
C GLU A 37 -11.47 7.85 14.08
N TYR A 38 -11.59 6.85 14.97
CA TYR A 38 -11.14 5.49 14.68
C TYR A 38 -11.87 4.89 13.47
N LYS A 39 -13.18 5.13 13.37
CA LYS A 39 -13.99 4.70 12.22
C LYS A 39 -13.54 5.37 10.93
N ILE A 40 -13.23 6.67 10.95
CA ILE A 40 -12.67 7.39 9.79
C ILE A 40 -11.33 6.77 9.37
N ALA A 41 -10.45 6.45 10.32
CA ALA A 41 -9.18 5.77 10.02
C ALA A 41 -9.40 4.39 9.36
N CYS A 42 -10.38 3.61 9.82
CA CYS A 42 -10.74 2.33 9.20
C CYS A 42 -11.29 2.53 7.77
N LEU A 43 -12.21 3.49 7.59
CA LEU A 43 -12.80 3.79 6.29
C LEU A 43 -11.80 4.36 5.30
N LEU A 44 -10.76 5.06 5.76
CA LEU A 44 -9.64 5.49 4.91
C LEU A 44 -8.92 4.29 4.30
N MET A 45 -8.63 3.25 5.09
CA MET A 45 -8.01 2.02 4.58
C MET A 45 -8.90 1.33 3.55
N VAL A 46 -10.19 1.22 3.84
CA VAL A 46 -11.18 0.68 2.89
C VAL A 46 -11.18 1.47 1.59
N PHE A 47 -11.21 2.81 1.68
CA PHE A 47 -11.26 3.69 0.53
C PHE A 47 -10.02 3.57 -0.36
N VAL A 48 -8.82 3.55 0.24
CA VAL A 48 -7.57 3.35 -0.51
C VAL A 48 -7.56 1.98 -1.18
N ALA A 49 -7.93 0.91 -0.46
CA ALA A 49 -7.92 -0.46 -0.99
C ALA A 49 -8.80 -0.61 -2.24
N VAL A 50 -10.02 -0.09 -2.22
CA VAL A 50 -10.95 -0.18 -3.37
C VAL A 50 -10.61 0.78 -4.50
N SER A 51 -9.75 1.77 -4.25
CA SER A 51 -9.32 2.76 -5.25
C SER A 51 -8.09 2.31 -6.03
N LEU A 52 -7.28 1.35 -5.54
CA LEU A 52 -6.09 0.85 -6.25
C LEU A 52 -6.34 0.40 -7.69
N PRO A 53 -7.45 -0.29 -8.04
CA PRO A 53 -7.70 -0.71 -9.42
C PRO A 53 -7.81 0.47 -10.41
N THR A 54 -8.22 1.66 -9.96
CA THR A 54 -8.32 2.85 -10.82
C THR A 54 -6.97 3.24 -11.42
N LEU A 55 -5.87 2.93 -10.73
CA LEU A 55 -4.50 3.21 -11.17
C LEU A 55 -4.14 2.44 -12.44
N ALA A 56 -4.79 1.29 -12.72
CA ALA A 56 -4.50 0.46 -13.88
C ALA A 56 -4.85 1.15 -15.21
N SER A 57 -5.78 2.10 -15.18
CA SER A 57 -6.16 2.91 -16.35
C SER A 57 -5.17 4.04 -16.67
N ASN A 58 -4.36 4.46 -15.68
CA ASN A 58 -3.45 5.57 -15.85
C ASN A 58 -2.15 5.12 -16.53
N VAL A 59 -1.83 5.73 -17.67
CA VAL A 59 -0.64 5.42 -18.49
C VAL A 59 0.66 5.55 -17.69
N MET A 60 0.74 6.50 -16.76
CA MET A 60 1.94 6.74 -15.95
C MET A 60 2.12 5.72 -14.81
N SER A 61 1.14 4.83 -14.58
CA SER A 61 1.23 3.70 -13.64
C SER A 61 2.02 2.52 -14.22
N GLN A 62 2.74 2.70 -15.32
CA GLN A 62 3.65 1.69 -15.84
C GLN A 62 4.83 1.51 -14.86
N TYR A 63 5.12 0.28 -14.50
CA TYR A 63 6.34 -0.06 -13.78
C TYR A 63 7.53 -0.04 -14.74
N SER A 64 8.60 0.65 -14.33
CA SER A 64 9.84 0.78 -15.05
C SER A 64 10.97 0.13 -14.25
N PRO A 65 11.59 -0.95 -14.75
CA PRO A 65 12.74 -1.61 -14.13
C PRO A 65 13.91 -0.66 -13.86
N ALA A 66 14.08 0.40 -14.67
CA ALA A 66 15.17 1.35 -14.51
C ALA A 66 15.09 2.17 -13.21
N ILE A 67 13.88 2.35 -12.66
CA ILE A 67 13.64 3.06 -11.40
C ILE A 67 13.17 2.11 -10.29
N GLU A 68 13.06 0.81 -10.58
CA GLU A 68 12.47 -0.21 -9.71
C GLU A 68 11.10 0.19 -9.12
N GLY A 69 10.32 0.94 -9.90
CA GLY A 69 9.08 1.59 -9.46
C GLY A 69 8.23 2.10 -10.62
N HIS A 70 7.25 2.94 -10.32
CA HIS A 70 6.31 3.48 -11.30
C HIS A 70 6.57 4.96 -11.62
N CYS A 71 6.31 5.37 -12.87
CA CYS A 71 6.58 6.74 -13.34
C CYS A 71 5.78 7.83 -12.63
N ASN A 72 4.63 7.50 -12.04
CA ASN A 72 3.79 8.41 -11.26
C ASN A 72 3.94 8.24 -9.74
N ASN A 73 5.00 7.57 -9.27
CA ASN A 73 5.29 7.39 -7.84
C ASN A 73 4.27 6.57 -7.04
N ILE A 74 3.41 5.78 -7.68
CA ILE A 74 2.44 4.94 -6.93
C ILE A 74 3.13 3.85 -6.08
N HIS A 75 4.37 3.46 -6.39
CA HIS A 75 5.19 2.61 -5.52
C HIS A 75 5.37 3.21 -4.10
N CYS A 76 5.38 4.54 -3.96
CA CYS A 76 5.44 5.20 -2.67
C CYS A 76 4.19 4.97 -1.81
N LEU A 77 3.07 4.52 -2.40
CA LEU A 77 1.87 4.15 -1.64
C LEU A 77 2.15 3.01 -0.68
N ALA A 78 3.10 2.12 -0.97
CA ALA A 78 3.51 1.07 -0.05
C ALA A 78 3.97 1.65 1.31
N LYS A 79 4.86 2.64 1.26
CA LYS A 79 5.32 3.34 2.46
C LYS A 79 4.20 4.14 3.13
N ALA A 80 3.40 4.85 2.33
CA ALA A 80 2.31 5.68 2.85
C ALA A 80 1.26 4.84 3.59
N ILE A 81 0.76 3.74 3.00
CA ILE A 81 -0.25 2.87 3.59
C ILE A 81 0.26 2.30 4.92
N ASN A 82 1.50 1.77 4.93
CA ASN A 82 2.08 1.17 6.13
C ASN A 82 2.28 2.18 7.26
N GLN A 83 2.90 3.33 6.98
CA GLN A 83 3.21 4.33 8.00
C GLN A 83 1.95 5.06 8.51
N ILE A 84 1.00 5.38 7.63
CA ILE A 84 -0.27 6.01 8.03
C ILE A 84 -1.12 5.05 8.85
N ALA A 85 -1.22 3.77 8.47
CA ALA A 85 -1.92 2.77 9.27
C ALA A 85 -1.26 2.60 10.65
N ALA A 86 0.06 2.44 10.68
CA ALA A 86 0.82 2.32 11.92
C ALA A 86 0.57 3.52 12.85
N ALA A 87 0.64 4.74 12.32
CA ALA A 87 0.45 5.94 13.12
C ALA A 87 -0.99 6.11 13.62
N LEU A 88 -2.00 6.05 12.72
CA LEU A 88 -3.40 6.24 13.09
C LEU A 88 -3.88 5.19 14.09
N PHE A 89 -3.60 3.91 13.84
CA PHE A 89 -4.05 2.85 14.74
C PHE A 89 -3.25 2.81 16.05
N THR A 90 -2.03 3.35 16.09
CA THR A 90 -1.34 3.62 17.36
C THR A 90 -2.04 4.71 18.17
N ILE A 91 -2.43 5.83 17.54
CA ILE A 91 -3.12 6.96 18.20
C ILE A 91 -4.45 6.49 18.80
N HIS A 92 -5.22 5.73 18.04
CA HIS A 92 -6.54 5.25 18.44
C HIS A 92 -6.50 3.93 19.22
N LYS A 93 -5.32 3.40 19.55
CA LYS A 93 -5.11 2.14 20.31
C LYS A 93 -5.80 0.93 19.65
N GLY A 94 -5.83 0.89 18.33
CA GLY A 94 -6.31 -0.23 17.52
C GLY A 94 -5.18 -1.21 17.16
N SER A 95 -5.55 -2.33 16.58
CA SER A 95 -4.60 -3.35 16.09
C SER A 95 -4.14 -3.01 14.67
N ILE A 96 -2.88 -2.58 14.51
CA ILE A 96 -2.30 -2.23 13.20
C ILE A 96 -2.34 -3.44 12.26
N GLU A 97 -1.91 -4.60 12.77
CA GLU A 97 -1.84 -5.85 12.03
C GLU A 97 -3.22 -6.25 11.48
N ASP A 98 -4.27 -6.24 12.31
CA ASP A 98 -5.62 -6.64 11.85
C ASP A 98 -6.18 -5.68 10.80
N ARG A 99 -5.91 -4.38 10.92
CA ARG A 99 -6.36 -3.38 9.94
C ARG A 99 -5.60 -3.50 8.62
N LEU A 100 -4.30 -3.78 8.65
CA LEU A 100 -3.51 -4.03 7.44
C LEU A 100 -3.88 -5.37 6.77
N LYS A 101 -4.22 -6.41 7.54
CA LYS A 101 -4.76 -7.67 7.01
C LYS A 101 -6.08 -7.45 6.27
N GLU A 102 -7.00 -6.69 6.87
CA GLU A 102 -8.27 -6.31 6.25
C GLU A 102 -8.06 -5.50 4.97
N PHE A 103 -7.16 -4.51 5.02
CA PHE A 103 -6.75 -3.73 3.86
C PHE A 103 -6.23 -4.64 2.73
N LEU A 104 -5.30 -5.55 3.05
CA LEU A 104 -4.68 -6.42 2.06
C LEU A 104 -5.70 -7.37 1.41
N ALA A 105 -6.60 -7.95 2.19
CA ALA A 105 -7.67 -8.81 1.68
C ALA A 105 -8.59 -8.04 0.72
N LEU A 106 -8.97 -6.81 1.08
CA LEU A 106 -9.84 -5.97 0.25
C LEU A 106 -9.14 -5.46 -1.02
N ALA A 107 -7.89 -5.06 -0.91
CA ALA A 107 -7.05 -4.62 -2.03
C ALA A 107 -6.84 -5.78 -3.03
N SER A 108 -6.48 -6.96 -2.53
CA SER A 108 -6.31 -8.18 -3.34
C SER A 108 -7.60 -8.57 -4.05
N SER A 109 -8.74 -8.58 -3.34
CA SER A 109 -10.05 -8.83 -3.93
C SER A 109 -10.41 -7.82 -5.03
N SER A 110 -10.12 -6.54 -4.80
CA SER A 110 -10.41 -5.46 -5.76
C SER A 110 -9.54 -5.59 -7.03
N LEU A 111 -8.26 -5.95 -6.88
CA LEU A 111 -7.34 -6.16 -7.99
C LEU A 111 -7.61 -7.46 -8.76
N LEU A 112 -8.03 -8.54 -8.10
CA LEU A 112 -8.42 -9.78 -8.77
C LEU A 112 -9.67 -9.59 -9.65
N LYS A 113 -10.61 -8.71 -9.27
CA LYS A 113 -11.79 -8.39 -10.08
C LYS A 113 -11.42 -7.80 -11.44
N ILE A 114 -10.48 -6.85 -11.50
CA ILE A 114 -9.99 -6.30 -12.78
C ILE A 114 -9.15 -7.32 -13.59
N GLY A 115 -8.70 -8.41 -12.96
CA GLY A 115 -8.10 -9.56 -13.64
C GLY A 115 -9.04 -10.24 -14.64
N GLN A 116 -10.35 -10.15 -14.39
CA GLN A 116 -11.40 -10.73 -15.23
C GLN A 116 -11.97 -9.73 -16.26
N GLU A 117 -11.62 -8.45 -16.14
CA GLU A 117 -12.02 -7.42 -17.10
C GLU A 117 -11.26 -7.56 -18.43
N THR A 118 -11.97 -7.31 -19.54
CA THR A 118 -11.44 -7.37 -20.90
C THR A 118 -11.29 -5.99 -21.54
N ASP A 119 -11.73 -4.93 -20.86
CA ASP A 119 -11.56 -3.56 -21.37
C ASP A 119 -10.08 -3.17 -21.32
N LYS A 120 -9.52 -2.92 -22.50
CA LYS A 120 -8.10 -2.59 -22.69
C LYS A 120 -7.73 -1.23 -22.10
N MET A 121 -8.70 -0.33 -21.94
CA MET A 121 -8.45 0.99 -21.35
C MET A 121 -8.36 0.91 -19.82
N THR A 122 -9.23 0.15 -19.16
CA THR A 122 -9.19 -0.01 -17.69
C THR A 122 -8.07 -0.94 -17.24
N THR A 123 -7.69 -1.92 -18.06
CA THR A 123 -6.69 -2.95 -17.69
C THR A 123 -5.29 -2.68 -18.23
N ARG A 124 -5.04 -1.50 -18.84
CA ARG A 124 -3.79 -1.17 -19.54
C ARG A 124 -2.53 -1.50 -18.76
N ASN A 125 -2.45 -1.01 -17.51
CA ASN A 125 -1.29 -1.18 -16.63
C ASN A 125 -1.58 -2.10 -15.45
N ARG A 126 -2.53 -3.03 -15.59
CA ARG A 126 -2.98 -3.94 -14.53
C ARG A 126 -1.83 -4.71 -13.88
N GLU A 127 -0.93 -5.27 -14.69
CA GLU A 127 0.23 -6.01 -14.20
C GLU A 127 1.16 -5.14 -13.36
N SER A 128 1.39 -3.89 -13.78
CA SER A 128 2.20 -2.93 -13.00
C SER A 128 1.56 -2.59 -11.66
N VAL A 129 0.23 -2.50 -11.60
CA VAL A 129 -0.51 -2.22 -10.36
C VAL A 129 -0.52 -3.42 -9.42
N TYR A 130 -0.51 -4.65 -9.93
CA TYR A 130 -0.38 -5.85 -9.08
C TYR A 130 0.91 -5.84 -8.26
N LEU A 131 2.00 -5.32 -8.81
CA LEU A 131 3.28 -5.19 -8.11
C LEU A 131 3.18 -4.30 -6.86
N LEU A 132 2.16 -3.43 -6.75
CA LEU A 132 1.95 -2.66 -5.52
C LEU A 132 1.64 -3.56 -4.32
N LEU A 133 0.94 -4.69 -4.50
CA LEU A 133 0.67 -5.60 -3.39
C LEU A 133 1.97 -6.21 -2.84
N ASP A 134 2.88 -6.59 -3.74
CA ASP A 134 4.21 -7.07 -3.37
C ASP A 134 4.99 -6.00 -2.61
N MET A 135 5.04 -4.77 -3.13
CA MET A 135 5.70 -3.64 -2.48
C MET A 135 5.10 -3.29 -1.11
N ILE A 136 3.77 -3.30 -0.97
CA ILE A 136 3.07 -3.04 0.29
C ILE A 136 3.48 -4.07 1.34
N VAL A 137 3.56 -5.34 0.97
CA VAL A 137 3.93 -6.44 1.89
C VAL A 137 5.42 -6.39 2.23
N GLN A 138 6.29 -6.13 1.26
CA GLN A 138 7.75 -5.99 1.50
C GLN A 138 8.08 -4.80 2.42
N GLU A 139 7.36 -3.69 2.30
CA GLU A 139 7.57 -2.49 3.11
C GLU A 139 6.95 -2.62 4.52
N SER A 140 6.05 -3.58 4.74
CA SER A 140 5.32 -3.73 6.01
C SER A 140 5.98 -4.72 6.96
N PRO A 141 6.30 -4.34 8.21
CA PRO A 141 6.67 -5.32 9.22
C PRO A 141 5.47 -6.12 9.76
N PHE A 142 4.23 -5.74 9.41
CA PHE A 142 2.99 -6.33 9.92
C PHE A 142 2.33 -7.30 8.94
N LEU A 143 2.80 -7.37 7.70
CA LEU A 143 2.28 -8.25 6.66
C LEU A 143 3.35 -9.28 6.27
N THR A 144 2.91 -10.48 5.92
CA THR A 144 3.80 -11.57 5.51
C THR A 144 3.49 -12.04 4.10
N MET A 145 4.47 -12.64 3.45
CA MET A 145 4.27 -13.26 2.13
C MET A 145 3.29 -14.42 2.16
N ASP A 146 3.25 -15.20 3.25
CA ASP A 146 2.27 -16.27 3.42
C ASP A 146 0.83 -15.74 3.44
N LEU A 147 0.62 -14.58 4.06
CA LEU A 147 -0.68 -13.91 4.04
C LEU A 147 -1.01 -13.40 2.65
N LEU A 148 -0.05 -12.81 1.93
CA LEU A 148 -0.25 -12.39 0.55
C LEU A 148 -0.65 -13.57 -0.33
N GLU A 149 0.06 -14.69 -0.27
CA GLU A 149 -0.23 -15.89 -1.06
C GLU A 149 -1.65 -16.41 -0.81
N SER A 150 -2.15 -16.29 0.43
CA SER A 150 -3.51 -16.72 0.79
C SER A 150 -4.62 -15.90 0.13
N CYS A 151 -4.35 -14.65 -0.25
CA CYS A 151 -5.35 -13.73 -0.82
C CYS A 151 -5.05 -13.28 -2.25
N PHE A 152 -3.81 -13.42 -2.71
CA PHE A 152 -3.33 -13.07 -4.04
C PHE A 152 -2.20 -14.02 -4.49
N PRO A 153 -2.44 -14.93 -5.44
CA PRO A 153 -1.44 -15.91 -5.85
C PRO A 153 -0.16 -15.28 -6.41
N TYR A 154 1.01 -15.65 -5.87
CA TYR A 154 2.31 -15.09 -6.26
C TYR A 154 2.65 -15.36 -7.73
N VAL A 155 2.07 -16.37 -8.35
CA VAL A 155 2.20 -16.63 -9.79
C VAL A 155 1.74 -15.44 -10.65
N LEU A 156 0.76 -14.66 -10.20
CA LEU A 156 0.30 -13.45 -10.88
C LEU A 156 1.37 -12.35 -10.81
N LEU A 157 1.99 -12.17 -9.64
CA LEU A 157 3.07 -11.21 -9.43
C LEU A 157 4.31 -11.58 -10.24
N ARG A 158 4.69 -12.86 -10.25
CA ARG A 158 5.81 -13.36 -11.07
C ARG A 158 5.59 -13.09 -12.55
N ASN A 159 4.38 -13.36 -13.06
CA ASN A 159 4.05 -13.08 -14.45
C ASN A 159 4.06 -11.58 -14.74
N ALA A 160 3.55 -10.75 -13.83
CA ALA A 160 3.59 -9.31 -13.94
C ALA A 160 5.02 -8.77 -13.99
N TYR A 161 5.91 -9.22 -13.11
CA TYR A 161 7.34 -8.88 -13.16
C TYR A 161 7.97 -9.27 -14.49
N HIS A 162 7.72 -10.49 -14.96
CA HIS A 162 8.24 -10.92 -16.26
C HIS A 162 7.75 -10.02 -17.41
N ALA A 163 6.48 -9.62 -17.41
CA ALA A 163 5.91 -8.75 -18.44
C ALA A 163 6.55 -7.35 -18.45
N VAL A 164 6.68 -6.70 -17.29
CA VAL A 164 7.24 -5.34 -17.20
C VAL A 164 8.73 -5.31 -17.52
N TYR A 165 9.49 -6.33 -17.11
CA TYR A 165 10.92 -6.44 -17.46
C TYR A 165 11.11 -6.71 -18.95
N LYS A 166 10.28 -7.56 -19.57
CA LYS A 166 10.33 -7.82 -21.01
C LYS A 166 9.95 -6.57 -21.82
N GLN A 167 8.92 -5.83 -21.40
CA GLN A 167 8.50 -4.59 -22.07
C GLN A 167 9.62 -3.53 -22.05
N SER A 168 10.32 -3.38 -20.91
CA SER A 168 11.45 -2.46 -20.80
C SER A 168 12.60 -2.79 -21.75
N LEU A 169 12.91 -4.07 -21.94
CA LEU A 169 13.93 -4.52 -22.89
C LEU A 169 13.54 -4.19 -24.33
N SER A 170 12.27 -4.37 -24.69
CA SER A 170 11.78 -4.04 -26.04
C SER A 170 11.69 -2.54 -26.32
N ALA A 171 11.52 -1.70 -25.29
CA ALA A 171 11.46 -0.25 -25.44
C ALA A 171 12.85 0.42 -25.57
N SER A 172 13.91 -0.31 -25.24
CA SER A 172 15.30 0.16 -25.29
C SER A 172 16.03 -0.25 -26.59
N ALA A 173 15.34 -0.96 -27.49
CA ALA A 173 15.83 -1.41 -28.80
C ALA A 173 15.17 -0.59 -29.92
#